data_AF-A0A0A9XVA0-F1
#
_entry.id   AF-A0A0A9XVA0-F1
#
_cell.length_a   1.000
_cell.length_b   1.000
_cell.length_c   1.000
_cell.angle_alpha   90.00
_cell.angle_beta   90.00
_cell.angle_gamma   90.00
#
_symmetry.space_group_name_H-M   'P 1'
#
loop_
_entity.id
_entity.type
_entity.pdbx_description
1 polymer ?
#
loop_
_entity_poly.entity_id
_entity_poly.type
_entity_poly.pdbx_seq_one_letter_code
_entity_poly.pdbx_strand_id
1 'polypeptide(L)'
;MNNNEYHMYVYDMPYATRRALCGILDINNTWEELAGVYMCFDVGSVQRLGQAILRNQSPTDELLTLWGTQNHTVLELFILLSQMQHYQAMRVLKDYGKIY
;
A
#
# COMPACT_ATOMS: atom_id res chain seq x y z
N MET A 1 -7.40 0.82 -30.45
CA MET A 1 -7.73 1.05 -29.03
C MET A 1 -6.84 0.11 -28.22
N ASN A 2 -5.96 0.63 -27.36
CA ASN A 2 -5.26 -0.14 -26.32
C ASN A 2 -5.02 0.79 -25.13
N ASN A 3 -5.98 0.84 -24.21
CA ASN A 3 -6.01 1.70 -23.02
C ASN A 3 -5.35 1.02 -21.79
N ASN A 4 -4.22 0.31 -21.92
CA ASN A 4 -3.77 -0.61 -20.86
C ASN A 4 -2.31 -0.49 -20.38
N GLU A 5 -1.59 0.60 -20.68
CA GLU A 5 -0.18 0.76 -20.26
C GLU A 5 0.02 1.14 -18.77
N TYR A 6 -1.05 1.27 -17.97
CA TYR A 6 -0.99 1.89 -16.63
C TYR A 6 -1.51 1.04 -15.46
N HIS A 7 -1.74 -0.26 -15.65
CA HIS A 7 -2.30 -1.14 -14.61
C HIS A 7 -1.25 -2.06 -13.99
N MET A 8 -0.30 -1.50 -13.22
CA MET A 8 0.50 -2.34 -12.32
C MET A 8 -0.31 -2.69 -11.08
N TYR A 9 -0.49 -3.99 -10.83
CA TYR A 9 -1.11 -4.49 -9.61
C TYR A 9 -0.17 -4.35 -8.41
N VAL A 10 -0.73 -4.25 -7.21
CA VAL A 10 0.07 -4.13 -5.97
C VAL A 10 1.01 -5.32 -5.78
N TYR A 11 0.59 -6.54 -6.16
CA TYR A 11 1.44 -7.72 -6.07
C TYR A 11 2.59 -7.74 -7.09
N ASP A 12 2.49 -6.98 -8.18
CA ASP A 12 3.54 -6.83 -9.19
C ASP A 12 4.55 -5.72 -8.85
N MET A 13 4.34 -5.00 -7.73
CA MET A 13 5.21 -3.91 -7.31
C MET A 13 6.66 -4.38 -7.10
N PRO A 14 7.67 -3.71 -7.68
CA PRO A 14 9.06 -4.09 -7.50
C PRO A 14 9.49 -4.12 -6.03
N TYR A 15 10.27 -5.13 -5.66
CA TYR A 15 10.69 -5.38 -4.28
C TYR A 15 11.28 -4.14 -3.59
N ALA A 16 12.16 -3.41 -4.28
CA ALA A 16 12.79 -2.21 -3.71
C ALA A 16 11.76 -1.10 -3.40
N THR A 17 10.81 -0.88 -4.30
CA THR A 17 9.70 0.07 -4.12
C THR A 17 8.80 -0.36 -2.96
N ARG A 18 8.42 -1.64 -2.92
CA ARG A 18 7.58 -2.20 -1.87
C ARG A 18 8.25 -2.10 -0.49
N ARG A 19 9.53 -2.45 -0.39
CA ARG A 19 10.31 -2.35 0.84
C ARG A 19 10.44 -0.92 1.34
N ALA A 20 10.68 0.03 0.44
CA ALA A 20 10.74 1.45 0.80
C ALA A 20 9.39 1.96 1.31
N LEU A 21 8.28 1.56 0.68
CA LEU A 21 6.94 1.92 1.11
C LEU A 21 6.62 1.34 2.51
N CYS A 22 6.95 0.07 2.74
CA CYS A 22 6.80 -0.58 4.05
C CYS A 22 7.55 0.19 5.15
N GLY A 23 8.82 0.55 4.91
CA GLY A 23 9.61 1.30 5.88
C GLY A 23 9.02 2.66 6.25
N ILE A 24 8.36 3.35 5.30
CA ILE A 24 7.72 4.65 5.54
C ILE A 24 6.43 4.50 6.34
N LEU A 25 5.61 3.49 6.05
CA LEU A 25 4.29 3.35 6.68
C LEU A 25 4.37 2.61 8.02
N ASP A 26 5.34 1.72 8.20
CA ASP A 26 5.55 1.00 9.47
C ASP A 26 6.11 1.93 10.56
N ILE A 27 7.02 2.86 10.23
CA ILE A 27 7.72 3.67 11.25
C ILE A 27 6.78 4.53 12.11
N ASN A 28 5.68 5.01 11.52
CA ASN A 28 4.69 5.86 12.18
C ASN A 28 3.35 5.14 12.40
N ASN A 29 3.27 3.83 12.15
CA ASN A 29 2.03 3.04 12.16
C ASN A 29 0.90 3.60 11.28
N THR A 30 1.23 4.37 10.24
CA THR A 30 0.24 4.98 9.34
C THR A 30 -0.41 3.95 8.40
N TRP A 31 0.12 2.73 8.38
CA TRP A 31 -0.53 1.57 7.76
C TRP A 31 -1.89 1.24 8.41
N GLU A 32 -2.09 1.53 9.70
CA GLU A 32 -3.37 1.28 10.38
C GLU A 32 -4.49 2.18 9.84
N GLU A 33 -4.18 3.47 9.66
CA GLU A 33 -5.10 4.44 9.05
C GLU A 33 -5.38 4.07 7.60
N LEU A 34 -4.35 3.72 6.82
CA LEU A 34 -4.50 3.24 5.45
C LEU A 34 -5.45 2.03 5.40
N ALA A 35 -5.25 1.04 6.27
CA ALA A 35 -6.05 -0.18 6.31
C ALA A 35 -7.51 0.09 6.72
N GLY A 36 -7.71 0.76 7.86
CA GLY A 36 -9.03 0.92 8.47
C GLY A 36 -9.89 2.00 7.84
N VAL A 37 -9.29 3.16 7.51
CA VAL A 37 -10.04 4.34 7.04
C VAL A 37 -10.17 4.33 5.51
N TYR A 38 -9.08 4.02 4.81
CA TYR A 38 -9.00 4.19 3.35
C TYR A 38 -9.25 2.89 2.57
N MET A 39 -8.82 1.74 3.11
CA MET A 39 -9.06 0.43 2.52
C MET A 39 -10.26 -0.32 3.14
N CYS A 40 -10.91 0.28 4.15
CA CYS A 40 -12.12 -0.23 4.79
C CYS A 40 -12.01 -1.65 5.40
N PHE A 41 -10.81 -2.06 5.86
CA PHE A 41 -10.68 -3.29 6.63
C PHE A 41 -11.34 -3.14 8.01
N ASP A 42 -12.01 -4.19 8.47
CA ASP A 42 -12.59 -4.22 9.81
C ASP A 42 -11.51 -4.22 10.91
N VAL A 43 -11.89 -3.79 12.12
CA VAL A 43 -10.99 -3.69 13.28
C VAL A 43 -10.26 -5.02 13.58
N GLY A 44 -10.95 -6.16 13.44
CA GLY A 44 -10.34 -7.46 13.67
C GLY A 44 -9.27 -7.78 12.64
N SER A 45 -9.49 -7.42 11.38
CA SER A 45 -8.48 -7.56 10.31
C SER A 45 -7.27 -6.66 10.55
N VAL A 46 -7.48 -5.38 10.89
CA VAL A 46 -6.39 -4.44 11.21
C VAL A 46 -5.55 -4.95 12.39
N GLN A 47 -6.20 -5.43 13.46
CA GLN A 47 -5.49 -6.02 14.61
C GLN A 47 -4.67 -7.25 14.23
N ARG A 48 -5.19 -8.15 13.38
CA ARG A 48 -4.42 -9.33 12.91
C ARG A 48 -3.19 -8.94 12.09
N LEU A 49 -3.31 -7.93 11.23
CA LEU A 49 -2.19 -7.39 10.45
C LEU A 49 -1.10 -6.81 11.37
N GLY A 50 -1.49 -6.10 12.44
CA GLY A 50 -0.55 -5.54 13.41
C GLY A 50 0.28 -6.60 14.15
N GLN A 51 -0.22 -7.84 14.25
CA GLN A 51 0.53 -8.95 14.84
C GLN A 51 1.72 -9.41 13.99
N ALA A 52 1.88 -8.91 12.75
CA ALA A 52 3.07 -9.16 11.93
C ALA A 52 4.37 -8.82 12.65
N ILE A 53 4.35 -7.79 13.51
CA ILE A 53 5.52 -7.36 14.30
C ILE A 53 6.03 -8.48 15.20
N LEU A 54 5.13 -9.31 15.76
CA LEU A 54 5.50 -10.46 16.62
C LEU A 54 6.27 -11.55 15.86
N ARG A 55 6.16 -11.54 14.53
CA ARG A 55 6.85 -12.46 13.60
C ARG A 55 8.05 -11.80 12.91
N ASN A 56 8.46 -10.60 13.34
CA ASN A 56 9.46 -9.76 12.67
C ASN A 56 9.10 -9.47 11.19
N GLN A 57 7.80 -9.32 10.90
CA GLN A 57 7.27 -9.01 9.59
C GLN A 57 6.71 -7.58 9.57
N SER A 58 6.61 -7.00 8.38
CA SER A 58 6.04 -5.67 8.16
C SER A 58 4.50 -5.77 8.11
N PRO A 59 3.76 -5.04 8.97
CA PRO A 59 2.31 -4.92 8.86
C PRO A 59 1.88 -4.34 7.51
N THR A 60 2.61 -3.34 6.99
CA THR A 60 2.36 -2.79 5.64
C THR A 60 2.50 -3.88 4.58
N ASP A 61 3.50 -4.73 4.67
CA ASP A 61 3.71 -5.79 3.68
C ASP A 61 2.59 -6.84 3.69
N GLU A 62 2.11 -7.23 4.87
CA GLU A 62 0.94 -8.11 5.00
C GLU A 62 -0.33 -7.43 4.48
N LEU A 63 -0.53 -6.14 4.79
CA LEU A 63 -1.65 -5.35 4.29
C LEU A 63 -1.66 -5.31 2.77
N LEU A 64 -0.54 -4.96 2.14
CA LEU A 64 -0.42 -4.88 0.67
C LEU A 64 -0.57 -6.26 0.02
N THR A 65 -0.11 -7.33 0.67
CA THR A 65 -0.36 -8.70 0.21
C THR A 65 -1.86 -9.00 0.21
N LEU A 66 -2.54 -8.74 1.32
CA LEU A 66 -3.96 -9.01 1.49
C LEU A 66 -4.82 -8.17 0.53
N TRP A 67 -4.56 -6.87 0.47
CA TRP A 67 -5.27 -5.95 -0.42
C TRP A 67 -4.99 -6.29 -1.90
N GLY A 68 -3.77 -6.69 -2.24
CA GLY A 68 -3.40 -7.16 -3.58
C GLY A 68 -4.20 -8.38 -4.06
N THR A 69 -4.68 -9.26 -3.17
CA THR A 69 -5.51 -10.41 -3.57
C THR A 69 -6.83 -10.02 -4.23
N GLN A 70 -7.27 -8.77 -4.06
CA GLN A 70 -8.46 -8.20 -4.67
C GLN A 70 -8.18 -7.51 -6.02
N ASN A 71 -6.99 -7.71 -6.59
CA ASN A 71 -6.52 -7.09 -7.84
C ASN A 71 -6.47 -5.56 -7.80
N HIS A 72 -6.18 -4.99 -6.62
CA HIS A 72 -5.95 -3.56 -6.50
C HIS A 72 -4.63 -3.13 -7.17
N THR A 73 -4.63 -1.91 -7.69
CA THR A 73 -3.54 -1.34 -8.47
C THR A 73 -2.69 -0.37 -7.66
N VAL A 74 -1.46 -0.15 -8.12
CA VAL A 74 -0.57 0.86 -7.53
C VAL A 74 -1.10 2.28 -7.72
N LEU A 75 -1.91 2.54 -8.76
CA LEU A 75 -2.61 3.81 -8.93
C LEU A 75 -3.66 4.05 -7.83
N GLU A 76 -4.47 3.05 -7.51
CA GLU A 76 -5.42 3.16 -6.40
C GLU A 76 -4.69 3.42 -5.08
N LEU A 77 -3.61 2.69 -4.81
CA LEU A 77 -2.77 2.93 -3.64
C LEU A 77 -2.22 4.36 -3.61
N PHE A 78 -1.75 4.87 -4.75
CA PHE A 78 -1.24 6.24 -4.87
C PHE A 78 -2.33 7.28 -4.54
N ILE A 79 -3.56 7.06 -4.99
CA ILE A 79 -4.71 7.93 -4.70
C ILE A 79 -5.02 7.92 -3.20
N LEU A 80 -5.06 6.75 -2.56
CA LEU A 80 -5.30 6.65 -1.11
C LEU A 80 -4.21 7.39 -0.31
N LEU A 81 -2.94 7.19 -0.68
CA LEU A 81 -1.82 7.91 -0.05
C LEU A 81 -1.89 9.42 -0.28
N SER A 82 -2.43 9.87 -1.42
CA SER A 82 -2.71 11.29 -1.67
C SER A 82 -3.81 11.84 -0.77
N GLN A 83 -4.87 11.08 -0.52
CA GLN A 83 -5.96 11.48 0.38
C GLN A 83 -5.49 11.54 1.84
N MET A 84 -4.53 10.69 2.22
CA MET A 84 -3.83 10.74 3.51
C MET A 84 -2.78 11.87 3.59
N GLN A 85 -2.52 12.59 2.50
CA GLN A 85 -1.43 13.57 2.38
C GLN A 85 -0.03 12.99 2.68
N HIS A 86 0.16 11.70 2.41
CA HIS A 86 1.41 10.96 2.68
C HIS A 86 2.45 11.13 1.56
N TYR A 87 2.92 12.37 1.37
CA TYR A 87 3.79 12.73 0.23
C TYR A 87 5.09 11.93 0.13
N GLN A 88 5.67 11.50 1.26
CA GLN A 88 6.87 10.66 1.25
C GLN A 88 6.59 9.28 0.63
N ALA A 89 5.47 8.65 0.99
CA ALA A 89 5.04 7.38 0.42
C ALA A 89 4.67 7.54 -1.06
N MET A 90 3.97 8.62 -1.43
CA MET A 90 3.66 8.93 -2.84
C MET A 90 4.94 9.08 -3.69
N ARG A 91 6.00 9.70 -3.15
CA ARG A 91 7.27 9.84 -3.87
C ARG A 91 7.93 8.51 -4.22
N VAL A 92 7.70 7.47 -3.41
CA VAL A 92 8.18 6.10 -3.71
C VAL A 92 7.44 5.50 -4.90
N LEU A 93 6.17 5.87 -5.09
CA LEU A 93 5.29 5.35 -6.14
C LEU A 93 5.23 6.24 -7.40
N LYS A 94 5.89 7.41 -7.40
CA LYS A 94 5.74 8.47 -8.42
C LYS A 94 5.97 7.99 -9.86
N ASP A 95 6.87 7.03 -10.07
CA ASP A 95 7.25 6.56 -11.41
C ASP A 95 6.23 5.55 -11.97
N TYR A 96 5.27 5.13 -11.13
CA TYR A 96 4.22 4.17 -11.46
C TYR A 96 2.82 4.80 -11.50
N GLY A 97 2.68 6.04 -11.02
CA GLY A 97 1.41 6.77 -10.93
C GLY A 97 1.23 7.89 -11.97
N LYS A 98 2.02 7.92 -13.05
CA LYS A 98 1.93 9.01 -14.04
C LYS A 98 0.66 8.89 -14.89
N ILE A 99 -0.30 9.74 -14.60
CA ILE A 99 -1.29 10.24 -15.55
C ILE A 99 -0.67 11.52 -16.14
N TYR A 100 -0.34 11.54 -17.43
CA TYR A 100 0.14 12.74 -18.13
C TYR A 100 -1.00 13.71 -18.43
#